data_AF-A0A537CD09-F1
#
_entry.id   AF-A0A537CD09-F1
#
_cell.length_a   1.000
_cell.length_b   1.000
_cell.length_c   1.000
_cell.angle_alpha   90.00
_cell.angle_beta   90.00
_cell.angle_gamma   90.00
#
_symmetry.space_group_name_H-M   'P 1'
#
loop_
_entity.id
_entity.type
_entity.pdbx_description
1 polymer ?
#
loop_
_entity_poly.entity_id
_entity_poly.type
_entity_poly.pdbx_seq_one_letter_code
_entity_poly.pdbx_strand_id
1 'polypeptide(L)'
;ALFNLHVPRTGVALKTLPSHPFDTLKDFARCVRHLWRDPLGQISLATTTLFWGAGATLQFIVIEWARAALGFDLSKAAILQGVTAFGIAIGAVLASLWVSLDRSIRVIPLGIGMGLTVLAMIFVHQVWAAIVLMILIGAMAGFFVVPMNALLQHRGHHLVGAGRSIAVQNFNENTSILVMIALYSLLLGVGYSIYTVILVYGLFVSATMGMVLLWYQRNHRVHREEVDRLLAFARAEDPHPQR
;
A
#
# COMPACT_ATOMS: atom_id res chain seq x y z
N ALA A 1 18.76 15.65 10.37
CA ALA A 1 19.04 15.41 11.80
C ALA A 1 18.49 16.52 12.71
N LEU A 2 18.82 17.80 12.48
CA LEU A 2 18.37 18.94 13.32
C LEU A 2 16.83 19.08 13.48
N PHE A 3 16.04 18.71 12.46
CA PHE A 3 14.58 18.73 12.54
C PHE A 3 14.01 17.81 13.63
N ASN A 4 14.70 16.72 13.99
CA ASN A 4 14.24 15.81 15.05
C ASN A 4 14.27 16.47 16.44
N LEU A 5 15.11 17.50 16.64
CA LEU A 5 15.16 18.27 17.90
C LEU A 5 13.94 19.17 18.10
N HIS A 6 13.20 19.47 17.03
CA HIS A 6 12.00 20.30 17.06
C HIS A 6 10.71 19.48 17.24
N VAL A 7 10.80 18.15 17.36
CA VAL A 7 9.65 17.31 17.63
C VAL A 7 9.21 17.55 19.08
N PRO A 8 8.02 18.14 19.32
CA PRO A 8 7.58 18.47 20.67
C PRO A 8 7.37 17.20 21.48
N ARG A 9 7.76 17.23 22.76
CA ARG A 9 7.47 16.14 23.70
C ARG A 9 5.96 16.07 23.89
N THR A 10 5.34 15.00 23.40
CA THR A 10 3.89 14.84 23.37
C THR A 10 3.27 14.56 24.75
N GLY A 11 4.08 14.30 25.78
CA GLY A 11 3.61 14.02 27.15
C GLY A 11 2.80 12.72 27.29
N VAL A 12 2.67 11.94 26.22
CA VAL A 12 1.88 10.70 26.20
C VAL A 12 2.57 9.65 27.05
N ALA A 13 1.85 9.09 28.02
CA ALA A 13 2.33 7.99 28.83
C ALA A 13 2.71 6.79 27.95
N LEU A 14 3.97 6.36 28.03
CA LEU A 14 4.44 5.16 27.36
C LEU A 14 3.74 3.94 27.97
N LYS A 15 3.02 3.19 27.15
CA LYS A 15 2.43 1.92 27.60
C LYS A 15 3.56 0.91 27.79
N THR A 16 3.60 0.29 28.98
CA THR A 16 4.55 -0.78 29.28
C THR A 16 4.26 -1.99 28.41
N LEU A 17 5.30 -2.51 27.75
CA LEU A 17 5.23 -3.78 27.04
C LEU A 17 5.36 -4.93 28.06
N PRO A 18 4.73 -6.09 27.82
CA PRO A 18 4.95 -7.27 28.65
C PRO A 18 6.43 -7.63 28.69
N SER A 19 6.96 -7.94 29.88
CA SER A 19 8.38 -8.26 30.05
C SER A 19 8.79 -9.61 29.44
N HIS A 20 7.83 -10.53 29.25
CA HIS A 20 8.07 -11.88 28.73
C HIS A 20 7.79 -11.98 27.22
N PRO A 21 8.73 -12.51 26.40
CA PRO A 21 8.58 -12.59 24.94
C PRO A 21 7.27 -13.27 24.46
N PHE A 22 6.89 -14.38 25.09
CA PHE A 22 5.63 -15.07 24.76
C PHE A 22 4.37 -14.23 25.02
N ASP A 23 4.36 -13.39 26.07
CA ASP A 23 3.21 -12.56 26.36
C ASP A 23 3.12 -11.37 25.41
N THR A 24 4.27 -10.85 24.96
CA THR A 24 4.34 -9.90 23.84
C THR A 24 3.80 -10.50 22.55
N LEU A 25 4.10 -11.77 22.24
CA LEU A 25 3.58 -12.45 21.05
C LEU A 25 2.06 -12.68 21.15
N LYS A 26 1.55 -13.06 22.32
CA LYS A 26 0.10 -13.19 22.55
C LYS A 26 -0.62 -11.85 22.40
N ASP A 27 -0.04 -10.78 22.94
CA ASP A 27 -0.57 -9.42 22.82
C ASP A 27 -0.57 -8.94 21.37
N PHE A 28 0.52 -9.20 20.64
CA PHE A 28 0.61 -8.94 19.21
C PHE A 28 -0.47 -9.70 18.43
N ALA A 29 -0.63 -11.00 18.67
CA ALA A 29 -1.67 -11.81 18.02
C ALA A 29 -3.09 -11.31 18.32
N ARG A 30 -3.33 -10.81 19.55
CA ARG A 30 -4.58 -10.13 19.90
C ARG A 30 -4.77 -8.85 19.07
N CYS A 31 -3.74 -8.03 18.95
CA CYS A 31 -3.78 -6.78 18.18
C CYS A 31 -4.05 -7.04 16.69
N VAL A 32 -3.36 -8.02 16.10
CA VAL A 32 -3.60 -8.48 14.72
C VAL A 32 -5.07 -8.86 14.56
N ARG A 33 -5.60 -9.70 15.46
CA ARG A 33 -7.00 -10.13 15.40
C ARG A 33 -7.99 -8.99 15.55
N HIS A 34 -7.72 -8.00 16.40
CA HIS A 34 -8.59 -6.84 16.56
C HIS A 34 -8.63 -5.98 15.29
N LEU A 35 -7.47 -5.71 14.68
CA LEU A 35 -7.39 -4.88 13.50
C LEU A 35 -8.03 -5.55 12.27
N TRP A 36 -7.85 -6.87 12.12
CA TRP A 36 -8.51 -7.67 11.07
C TRP A 36 -10.00 -7.89 11.30
N ARG A 37 -10.55 -7.58 12.48
CA ARG A 37 -12.00 -7.65 12.76
C ARG A 37 -12.70 -6.29 12.64
N ASP A 38 -11.94 -5.19 12.64
CA ASP A 38 -12.51 -3.86 12.43
C ASP A 38 -12.93 -3.69 10.95
N PRO A 39 -14.18 -3.29 10.65
CA PRO A 39 -14.68 -3.22 9.29
C PRO A 39 -13.87 -2.33 8.33
N LEU A 40 -13.24 -1.27 8.85
CA LEU A 40 -12.38 -0.36 8.09
C LEU A 40 -10.90 -0.77 8.18
N GLY A 41 -10.46 -1.20 9.36
CA GLY A 41 -9.11 -1.68 9.63
C GLY A 41 -8.73 -2.86 8.73
N GLN A 42 -9.63 -3.82 8.55
CA GLN A 42 -9.38 -4.98 7.68
C GLN A 42 -9.22 -4.60 6.20
N ILE A 43 -10.00 -3.63 5.72
CA ILE A 43 -9.91 -3.14 4.34
C ILE A 43 -8.60 -2.39 4.15
N SER A 44 -8.32 -1.44 5.05
CA SER A 44 -7.09 -0.64 4.98
C SER A 44 -5.85 -1.54 5.08
N LEU A 45 -5.83 -2.46 6.05
CA LEU A 45 -4.72 -3.39 6.25
C LEU A 45 -4.53 -4.31 5.05
N ALA A 46 -5.60 -4.87 4.48
CA ALA A 46 -5.50 -5.70 3.27
C ALA A 46 -4.95 -4.92 2.08
N THR A 47 -5.43 -3.70 1.86
CA THR A 47 -4.97 -2.86 0.75
C THR A 47 -3.51 -2.44 0.89
N THR A 48 -3.07 -1.97 2.06
CA THR A 48 -1.68 -1.51 2.24
C THR A 48 -0.72 -2.70 2.20
N THR A 49 -1.12 -3.84 2.77
CA THR A 49 -0.35 -5.10 2.73
C THR A 49 -0.12 -5.58 1.29
N LEU A 50 -1.18 -5.63 0.48
CA LEU A 50 -1.06 -5.98 -0.94
C LEU A 50 -0.17 -4.96 -1.67
N PHE A 51 -0.37 -3.68 -1.40
CA PHE A 51 0.33 -2.60 -2.10
C PHE A 51 1.84 -2.59 -1.84
N TRP A 52 2.28 -2.80 -0.60
CA TRP A 52 3.71 -2.91 -0.30
C TRP A 52 4.35 -4.15 -0.92
N GLY A 53 3.66 -5.29 -0.88
CA GLY A 53 4.13 -6.50 -1.56
C GLY A 53 4.24 -6.28 -3.06
N ALA A 54 3.19 -5.71 -3.66
CA ALA A 54 3.11 -5.37 -5.07
C ALA A 54 4.22 -4.38 -5.46
N GLY A 55 4.36 -3.27 -4.73
CA GLY A 55 5.38 -2.25 -4.99
C GLY A 55 6.80 -2.80 -4.94
N ALA A 56 7.13 -3.62 -3.94
CA ALA A 56 8.44 -4.24 -3.83
C ALA A 56 8.70 -5.22 -5.00
N THR A 57 7.73 -6.09 -5.32
CA THR A 57 7.86 -7.00 -6.47
C THR A 57 7.96 -6.25 -7.80
N LEU A 58 7.23 -5.15 -7.96
CA LEU A 58 7.25 -4.35 -9.18
C LEU A 58 8.62 -3.73 -9.43
N GLN A 59 9.38 -3.36 -8.40
CA GLN A 59 10.76 -2.89 -8.57
C GLN A 59 11.64 -3.92 -9.27
N PHE A 60 11.54 -5.20 -8.88
CA PHE A 60 12.26 -6.29 -9.54
C PHE A 60 11.74 -6.55 -10.95
N ILE A 61 10.41 -6.54 -11.13
CA ILE A 61 9.78 -6.69 -12.45
C ILE A 61 10.28 -5.60 -13.40
N VAL A 62 10.32 -4.34 -12.98
CA VAL A 62 10.77 -3.20 -13.81
C VAL A 62 12.23 -3.39 -14.24
N ILE A 63 13.10 -3.89 -13.35
CA ILE A 63 14.50 -4.15 -13.70
C ILE A 63 14.61 -5.18 -14.81
N GLU A 64 14.00 -6.36 -14.63
CA GLU A 64 14.09 -7.44 -15.60
C GLU A 64 13.34 -7.11 -16.89
N TRP A 65 12.22 -6.39 -16.79
CA TRP A 65 11.46 -5.90 -17.93
C TRP A 65 12.26 -4.88 -18.75
N ALA A 66 12.92 -3.91 -18.12
CA ALA A 66 13.71 -2.92 -18.83
C ALA A 66 14.89 -3.57 -19.58
N ARG A 67 15.49 -4.61 -19.00
CA ARG A 67 16.48 -5.44 -19.69
C ARG A 67 15.89 -6.13 -20.92
N ALA A 68 14.75 -6.80 -20.78
CA ALA A 68 14.14 -7.58 -21.86
C ALA A 68 13.52 -6.72 -22.97
N ALA A 69 12.89 -5.60 -22.64
CA ALA A 69 12.14 -4.76 -23.57
C ALA A 69 12.96 -3.61 -24.18
N LEU A 70 13.93 -3.06 -23.42
CA LEU A 70 14.70 -1.88 -23.83
C LEU A 70 16.20 -2.16 -24.00
N GLY A 71 16.65 -3.39 -23.69
CA GLY A 71 18.08 -3.75 -23.72
C GLY A 71 18.90 -3.00 -22.68
N PHE A 72 18.27 -2.55 -21.59
CA PHE A 72 18.95 -1.79 -20.53
C PHE A 72 19.84 -2.70 -19.67
N ASP A 73 20.99 -2.18 -19.27
CA ASP A 73 21.77 -2.73 -18.17
C ASP A 73 21.10 -2.39 -16.82
N LEU A 74 21.63 -2.95 -15.73
CA LEU A 74 21.09 -2.73 -14.38
C LEU A 74 21.09 -1.24 -13.98
N SER A 75 22.10 -0.47 -14.42
CA SER A 75 22.22 0.94 -14.08
C SER A 75 21.10 1.75 -14.72
N LYS A 76 20.88 1.59 -16.02
CA LYS A 76 19.80 2.25 -16.76
C LYS A 76 18.41 1.78 -16.28
N ALA A 77 18.27 0.50 -15.95
CA ALA A 77 17.04 -0.03 -15.39
C ALA A 77 16.74 0.59 -14.00
N ALA A 78 17.77 0.80 -13.17
CA ALA A 78 17.61 1.47 -11.88
C ALA A 78 17.17 2.93 -12.00
N ILE A 79 17.56 3.63 -13.07
CA ILE A 79 17.08 5.00 -13.35
C ILE A 79 15.55 5.02 -13.50
N LEU A 80 14.94 4.00 -14.11
CA LEU A 80 13.48 3.92 -14.24
C LEU A 80 12.77 3.81 -12.88
N GLN A 81 13.39 3.22 -11.87
CA GLN A 81 12.85 3.25 -10.51
C GLN A 81 12.84 4.67 -9.93
N GLY A 82 13.88 5.46 -10.22
CA GLY A 82 13.93 6.87 -9.87
C GLY A 82 12.83 7.69 -10.56
N VAL A 83 12.55 7.40 -11.84
CA VAL A 83 11.44 8.00 -12.59
C VAL A 83 10.09 7.65 -11.94
N THR A 84 9.89 6.39 -11.56
CA THR A 84 8.68 5.97 -10.83
C THR A 84 8.55 6.70 -9.49
N ALA A 85 9.65 6.90 -8.76
CA ALA A 85 9.66 7.63 -7.50
C ALA A 85 9.23 9.09 -7.65
N PHE A 86 9.58 9.74 -8.78
CA PHE A 86 9.07 11.08 -9.11
C PHE A 86 7.55 11.07 -9.29
N GLY A 87 7.01 10.06 -9.99
CA GLY A 87 5.57 9.82 -10.06
C GLY A 87 4.93 9.66 -8.68
N ILE A 88 5.53 8.84 -7.80
CA ILE A 88 5.06 8.63 -6.42
C ILE A 88 4.99 9.94 -5.65
N ALA A 89 6.01 10.79 -5.76
CA ALA A 89 6.00 12.10 -5.11
C ALA A 89 4.83 12.97 -5.59
N ILE A 90 4.59 13.04 -6.90
CA ILE A 90 3.44 13.76 -7.47
C ILE A 90 2.12 13.20 -6.94
N GLY A 91 1.94 11.88 -7.01
CA GLY A 91 0.73 11.20 -6.54
C GLY A 91 0.45 11.44 -5.06
N ALA A 92 1.49 11.35 -4.23
CA ALA A 92 1.42 11.59 -2.79
C ALA A 92 0.99 13.03 -2.47
N VAL A 93 1.57 14.03 -3.16
CA VAL A 93 1.17 15.43 -3.00
C VAL A 93 -0.29 15.62 -3.41
N LEU A 94 -0.69 15.13 -4.58
CA LEU A 94 -2.08 15.24 -5.05
C LEU A 94 -3.08 14.56 -4.08
N ALA A 95 -2.73 13.39 -3.54
CA ALA A 95 -3.56 12.73 -2.53
C ALA A 95 -3.68 13.57 -1.26
N SER A 96 -2.58 14.14 -0.77
CA SER A 96 -2.60 14.99 0.43
C SER A 96 -3.48 16.24 0.27
N LEU A 97 -3.62 16.75 -0.96
CA LEU A 97 -4.44 17.92 -1.27
C LEU A 97 -5.92 17.59 -1.52
N TRP A 98 -6.24 16.40 -2.02
CA TRP A 98 -7.58 16.07 -2.54
C TRP A 98 -8.31 14.97 -1.77
N VAL A 99 -7.62 14.17 -0.98
CA VAL A 99 -8.20 13.01 -0.28
C VAL A 99 -8.17 13.26 1.22
N SER A 100 -9.33 13.64 1.76
CA SER A 100 -9.56 13.64 3.21
C SER A 100 -9.65 12.21 3.76
N LEU A 101 -9.41 12.05 5.06
CA LEU A 101 -9.31 10.73 5.69
C LEU A 101 -10.61 9.92 5.60
N ASP A 102 -11.77 10.58 5.70
CA ASP A 102 -13.10 9.97 5.55
C ASP A 102 -13.39 9.50 4.10
N ARG A 103 -12.60 9.97 3.14
CA ARG A 103 -12.72 9.62 1.72
C ARG A 103 -11.63 8.66 1.25
N SER A 104 -10.67 8.27 2.10
CA SER A 104 -9.57 7.37 1.74
C SER A 104 -10.04 6.11 1.02
N ILE A 105 -11.16 5.52 1.42
CA ILE A 105 -11.69 4.28 0.83
C ILE A 105 -12.09 4.45 -0.65
N ARG A 106 -12.38 5.68 -1.10
CA ARG A 106 -12.73 5.96 -2.51
C ARG A 106 -11.56 5.73 -3.47
N VAL A 107 -10.33 5.59 -2.95
CA VAL A 107 -9.15 5.30 -3.79
C VAL A 107 -8.99 3.82 -4.11
N ILE A 108 -9.79 2.91 -3.52
CA ILE A 108 -9.71 1.46 -3.79
C ILE A 108 -9.79 1.10 -5.29
N PRO A 109 -10.72 1.65 -6.10
CA PRO A 109 -10.76 1.38 -7.54
C PRO A 109 -9.48 1.77 -8.28
N LEU A 110 -8.71 2.75 -7.78
CA LEU A 110 -7.44 3.14 -8.37
C LEU A 110 -6.42 1.99 -8.30
N GLY A 111 -6.45 1.16 -7.24
CA GLY A 111 -5.58 0.00 -7.15
C GLY A 111 -5.90 -1.08 -8.20
N ILE A 112 -7.17 -1.22 -8.59
CA ILE A 112 -7.56 -2.07 -9.73
C ILE A 112 -6.98 -1.49 -11.01
N GLY A 113 -7.19 -0.18 -11.23
CA GLY A 113 -6.63 0.53 -12.37
C GLY A 113 -5.11 0.40 -12.46
N MET A 114 -4.40 0.45 -11.32
CA MET A 114 -2.95 0.32 -11.26
C MET A 114 -2.48 -1.05 -11.76
N GLY A 115 -3.13 -2.14 -11.33
CA GLY A 115 -2.83 -3.48 -11.81
C GLY A 115 -3.02 -3.61 -13.33
N LEU A 116 -4.05 -2.98 -13.88
CA LEU A 116 -4.30 -2.92 -15.33
C LEU A 116 -3.26 -2.06 -16.06
N THR A 117 -2.87 -0.93 -15.48
CA THR A 117 -1.81 -0.06 -16.04
C THR A 117 -0.47 -0.81 -16.12
N VAL A 118 -0.16 -1.68 -15.16
CA VAL A 118 1.06 -2.50 -15.21
C VAL A 118 1.05 -3.45 -16.42
N LEU A 119 -0.12 -3.95 -16.86
CA LEU A 119 -0.21 -4.78 -18.07
C LEU A 119 0.24 -4.04 -19.33
N ALA A 120 0.13 -2.71 -19.35
CA ALA A 120 0.59 -1.90 -20.48
C ALA A 120 2.11 -2.02 -20.72
N MET A 121 2.89 -2.41 -19.70
CA MET A 121 4.33 -2.65 -19.84
C MET A 121 4.65 -3.68 -20.94
N ILE A 122 3.75 -4.63 -21.19
CA ILE A 122 3.94 -5.68 -22.23
C ILE A 122 4.07 -5.08 -23.63
N PHE A 123 3.45 -3.92 -23.88
CA PHE A 123 3.42 -3.29 -25.20
C PHE A 123 4.49 -2.21 -25.39
N VAL A 124 5.22 -1.85 -24.33
CA VAL A 124 6.16 -0.73 -24.35
C VAL A 124 7.57 -1.20 -24.70
N HIS A 125 8.09 -0.69 -25.82
CA HIS A 125 9.42 -1.00 -26.36
C HIS A 125 10.28 0.25 -26.59
N GLN A 126 9.76 1.43 -26.23
CA GLN A 126 10.45 2.72 -26.42
C GLN A 126 10.67 3.41 -25.07
N VAL A 127 11.85 4.01 -24.91
CA VAL A 127 12.27 4.63 -23.63
C VAL A 127 11.32 5.76 -23.20
N TRP A 128 10.85 6.61 -24.11
CA TRP A 128 9.92 7.69 -23.74
C TRP A 128 8.58 7.16 -23.25
N ALA A 129 8.04 6.14 -23.91
CA ALA A 129 6.81 5.49 -23.46
C ALA A 129 7.00 4.81 -22.09
N ALA A 130 8.18 4.22 -21.85
CA ALA A 130 8.53 3.66 -20.54
C ALA A 130 8.54 4.73 -19.44
N ILE A 131 9.15 5.88 -19.69
CA ILE A 131 9.22 6.99 -18.72
C ILE A 131 7.82 7.50 -18.38
N VAL A 132 6.97 7.74 -19.38
CA VAL A 132 5.58 8.19 -19.16
C VAL A 132 4.80 7.15 -18.35
N LEU A 133 4.93 5.87 -18.71
CA LEU A 133 4.26 4.78 -18.00
C LEU A 133 4.75 4.64 -16.55
N MET A 134 6.05 4.77 -16.29
CA MET A 134 6.63 4.72 -14.95
C MET A 134 6.16 5.88 -14.07
N ILE A 135 6.09 7.09 -14.62
CA ILE A 135 5.52 8.25 -13.91
C ILE A 135 4.05 7.99 -13.59
N LEU A 136 3.26 7.47 -14.53
CA LEU A 136 1.85 7.17 -14.32
C LEU A 136 1.64 6.11 -13.23
N ILE A 137 2.34 4.98 -13.32
CA ILE A 137 2.29 3.92 -12.31
C ILE A 137 2.70 4.47 -10.94
N GLY A 138 3.79 5.25 -10.89
CA GLY A 138 4.25 5.92 -9.68
C GLY A 138 3.21 6.88 -9.10
N ALA A 139 2.57 7.69 -9.93
CA ALA A 139 1.53 8.63 -9.49
C ALA A 139 0.31 7.91 -8.94
N MET A 140 -0.16 6.85 -9.60
CA MET A 140 -1.25 6.01 -9.08
C MET A 140 -0.86 5.38 -7.73
N ALA A 141 0.38 4.90 -7.63
CA ALA A 141 0.94 4.32 -6.42
C ALA A 141 0.98 5.32 -5.25
N GLY A 142 1.59 6.50 -5.44
CA GLY A 142 1.68 7.55 -4.43
C GLY A 142 0.30 8.06 -4.00
N PHE A 143 -0.61 8.24 -4.96
CA PHE A 143 -1.97 8.69 -4.67
C PHE A 143 -2.76 7.68 -3.83
N PHE A 144 -2.54 6.39 -4.08
CA PHE A 144 -3.21 5.31 -3.38
C PHE A 144 -2.66 5.08 -1.96
N VAL A 145 -1.34 5.00 -1.82
CA VAL A 145 -0.72 4.50 -0.57
C VAL A 145 -0.86 5.48 0.59
N VAL A 146 -0.84 6.78 0.31
CA VAL A 146 -0.85 7.82 1.35
C VAL A 146 -2.16 7.84 2.14
N PRO A 147 -3.36 7.96 1.52
CA PRO A 147 -4.62 7.98 2.26
C PRO A 147 -4.94 6.65 2.96
N MET A 148 -4.52 5.53 2.37
CA MET A 148 -4.76 4.20 2.95
C MET A 148 -3.86 3.92 4.15
N ASN A 149 -2.60 4.35 4.12
CA ASN A 149 -1.74 4.29 5.30
C ASN A 149 -2.26 5.21 6.42
N ALA A 150 -2.72 6.41 6.08
CA ALA A 150 -3.31 7.32 7.06
C ALA A 150 -4.56 6.72 7.72
N LEU A 151 -5.47 6.11 6.94
CA LEU A 151 -6.65 5.44 7.46
C LEU A 151 -6.29 4.29 8.40
N LEU A 152 -5.32 3.45 8.00
CA LEU A 152 -4.86 2.33 8.82
C LEU A 152 -4.25 2.81 10.13
N GLN A 153 -3.39 3.83 10.10
CA GLN A 153 -2.74 4.38 11.29
C GLN A 153 -3.74 5.05 12.22
N HIS A 154 -4.71 5.79 11.69
CA HIS A 154 -5.80 6.38 12.48
C HIS A 154 -6.62 5.29 13.16
N ARG A 155 -7.17 4.33 12.41
CA ARG A 155 -7.97 3.22 12.97
C ARG A 155 -7.18 2.40 13.97
N GLY A 156 -5.96 2.03 13.63
CA GLY A 156 -5.11 1.22 14.50
C GLY A 156 -4.66 1.97 15.76
N HIS A 157 -4.45 3.29 15.71
CA HIS A 157 -4.22 4.09 16.91
C HIS A 157 -5.39 4.01 17.89
N HIS A 158 -6.62 4.18 17.41
CA HIS A 158 -7.81 4.14 18.26
C HIS A 158 -8.16 2.71 18.76
N LEU A 159 -7.81 1.66 18.00
CA LEU A 159 -8.12 0.28 18.36
C LEU A 159 -7.09 -0.38 19.28
N VAL A 160 -5.80 -0.21 18.99
CA VAL A 160 -4.71 -0.95 19.65
C VAL A 160 -3.58 -0.04 20.18
N GLY A 161 -3.57 1.22 19.78
CA GLY A 161 -2.51 2.20 20.07
C GLY A 161 -1.46 2.29 18.96
N ALA A 162 -0.85 3.47 18.80
CA ALA A 162 0.05 3.78 17.67
C ALA A 162 1.17 2.75 17.46
N GLY A 163 1.97 2.46 18.49
CA GLY A 163 3.12 1.54 18.36
C GLY A 163 2.71 0.12 17.99
N ARG A 164 1.65 -0.42 18.62
CA ARG A 164 1.10 -1.73 18.30
C ARG A 164 0.53 -1.78 16.90
N SER A 165 -0.16 -0.74 16.46
CA SER A 165 -0.68 -0.62 15.09
C SER A 165 0.43 -0.67 14.05
N ILE A 166 1.50 0.13 14.25
CA ILE A 166 2.66 0.17 13.35
C ILE A 166 3.34 -1.19 13.28
N ALA A 167 3.44 -1.92 14.41
CA ALA A 167 3.98 -3.27 14.43
C ALA A 167 3.13 -4.25 13.62
N VAL A 168 1.81 -4.23 13.80
CA VAL A 168 0.88 -5.08 13.03
C VAL A 168 0.96 -4.78 11.55
N GLN A 169 0.98 -3.49 11.18
CA GLN A 169 1.11 -3.03 9.81
C GLN A 169 2.41 -3.56 9.16
N ASN A 170 3.56 -3.27 9.77
CA ASN A 170 4.85 -3.73 9.26
C ASN A 170 4.93 -5.25 9.12
N PHE A 171 4.38 -6.00 10.06
CA PHE A 171 4.39 -7.47 9.98
C PHE A 171 3.62 -7.99 8.76
N ASN A 172 2.40 -7.48 8.54
CA ASN A 172 1.59 -7.89 7.40
C ASN A 172 2.26 -7.44 6.08
N GLU A 173 2.72 -6.19 6.00
CA GLU A 173 3.38 -5.64 4.81
C GLU A 173 4.67 -6.40 4.46
N ASN A 174 5.56 -6.65 5.43
CA ASN A 174 6.80 -7.40 5.18
C ASN A 174 6.51 -8.87 4.83
N THR A 175 5.49 -9.49 5.44
CA THR A 175 5.08 -10.85 5.06
C THR A 175 4.62 -10.89 3.61
N SER A 176 3.83 -9.90 3.17
CA SER A 176 3.39 -9.79 1.77
C SER A 176 4.55 -9.58 0.82
N ILE A 177 5.51 -8.69 1.16
CA ILE A 177 6.74 -8.49 0.39
C ILE A 177 7.48 -9.81 0.20
N LEU A 178 7.70 -10.56 1.28
CA LEU A 178 8.37 -11.86 1.23
C LEU A 178 7.63 -12.85 0.33
N VAL A 179 6.31 -12.99 0.51
CA VAL A 179 5.48 -13.91 -0.28
C VAL A 179 5.49 -13.53 -1.77
N MET A 180 5.27 -12.26 -2.10
CA MET A 180 5.20 -11.82 -3.49
C MET A 180 6.55 -11.89 -4.21
N ILE A 181 7.65 -11.53 -3.55
CA ILE A 181 9.00 -11.70 -4.09
C ILE A 181 9.34 -13.19 -4.26
N ALA A 182 8.95 -14.05 -3.31
CA ALA A 182 9.15 -15.49 -3.44
C ALA A 182 8.38 -16.06 -4.65
N LEU A 183 7.12 -15.68 -4.84
CA LEU A 183 6.32 -16.08 -6.00
C LEU A 183 6.92 -15.57 -7.31
N TYR A 184 7.33 -14.31 -7.38
CA TYR A 184 8.06 -13.75 -8.52
C TYR A 184 9.33 -14.54 -8.84
N SER A 185 10.13 -14.83 -7.81
CA SER A 185 11.40 -15.56 -7.97
C SER A 185 11.17 -16.99 -8.43
N LEU A 186 10.11 -17.65 -7.96
CA LEU A 186 9.70 -18.97 -8.41
C LEU A 186 9.28 -18.97 -9.88
N LEU A 187 8.48 -17.98 -10.31
CA LEU A 187 8.05 -17.87 -11.70
C LEU A 187 9.25 -17.71 -12.65
N LEU A 188 10.22 -16.86 -12.30
CA LEU A 188 11.46 -16.74 -13.08
C LEU A 188 12.33 -18.00 -12.99
N GLY A 189 12.41 -18.64 -11.82
CA GLY A 189 13.19 -19.87 -11.63
C GLY A 189 12.69 -21.06 -12.45
N VAL A 190 11.38 -21.11 -12.72
CA VAL A 190 10.76 -22.11 -13.63
C VAL A 190 10.99 -21.75 -15.12
N GLY A 191 11.48 -20.54 -15.41
CA GLY A 191 11.80 -20.10 -16.77
C GLY A 191 10.67 -19.38 -17.49
N TYR A 192 9.65 -18.88 -16.77
CA TYR A 192 8.63 -18.03 -17.39
C TYR A 192 9.23 -16.71 -17.88
N SER A 193 8.76 -16.24 -19.05
CA SER A 193 9.15 -14.93 -19.56
C SER A 193 8.68 -13.81 -18.63
N ILE A 194 9.43 -12.70 -18.60
CA ILE A 194 9.04 -11.51 -17.83
C ILE A 194 7.66 -10.97 -18.25
N TYR A 195 7.28 -11.11 -19.53
CA TYR A 195 5.96 -10.71 -20.03
C TYR A 195 4.83 -11.56 -19.44
N THR A 196 5.04 -12.87 -19.26
CA THR A 196 4.09 -13.75 -18.57
C THR A 196 3.97 -13.36 -17.09
N VAL A 197 5.10 -13.04 -16.45
CA VAL A 197 5.12 -12.57 -15.06
C VAL A 197 4.34 -11.26 -14.91
N ILE A 198 4.55 -10.28 -15.80
CA ILE A 198 3.80 -9.01 -15.81
C ILE A 198 2.31 -9.27 -15.97
N LEU A 199 1.91 -10.16 -16.90
CA LEU A 199 0.51 -10.51 -17.13
C LEU A 199 -0.15 -11.07 -15.86
N VAL A 200 0.46 -12.11 -15.27
CA VAL A 200 -0.05 -12.75 -14.05
C VAL A 200 -0.08 -11.76 -12.90
N TYR A 201 0.98 -10.97 -12.73
CA TYR A 201 1.09 -9.97 -11.68
C TYR A 201 0.00 -8.88 -11.80
N GLY A 202 -0.18 -8.28 -12.98
CA GLY A 202 -1.16 -7.23 -13.19
C GLY A 202 -2.60 -7.73 -13.01
N LEU A 203 -2.91 -8.93 -13.49
CA LEU A 203 -4.20 -9.58 -13.26
C LEU A 203 -4.41 -9.92 -11.78
N PHE A 204 -3.39 -10.46 -11.10
CA PHE A 204 -3.45 -10.79 -9.68
C PHE A 204 -3.73 -9.56 -8.82
N VAL A 205 -2.99 -8.45 -9.04
CA VAL A 205 -3.21 -7.20 -8.31
C VAL A 205 -4.61 -6.64 -8.60
N SER A 206 -5.02 -6.61 -9.87
CA SER A 206 -6.34 -6.11 -10.27
C SER A 206 -7.48 -6.92 -9.66
N ALA A 207 -7.40 -8.26 -9.74
CA ALA A 207 -8.39 -9.17 -9.19
C ALA A 207 -8.46 -9.08 -7.67
N THR A 208 -7.31 -9.04 -6.99
CA THR A 208 -7.26 -8.95 -5.52
C THR A 208 -7.80 -7.61 -5.03
N MET A 209 -7.45 -6.51 -5.68
CA MET A 209 -8.06 -5.21 -5.38
C MET A 209 -9.56 -5.18 -5.67
N GLY A 210 -10.01 -5.86 -6.72
CA GLY A 210 -11.43 -6.07 -7.01
C GLY A 210 -12.15 -6.83 -5.89
N MET A 211 -11.54 -7.90 -5.37
CA MET A 211 -12.08 -8.63 -4.21
C MET A 211 -12.14 -7.76 -2.96
N VAL A 212 -11.13 -6.94 -2.70
CA VAL A 212 -11.14 -5.99 -1.58
C VAL A 212 -12.25 -4.94 -1.74
N LEU A 213 -12.48 -4.45 -2.96
CA LEU A 213 -13.59 -3.53 -3.24
C LEU A 213 -14.95 -4.18 -2.97
N LEU A 214 -15.17 -5.40 -3.45
CA LEU A 214 -16.39 -6.16 -3.20
C LEU A 214 -16.57 -6.46 -1.71
N TRP A 215 -15.48 -6.76 -1.00
CA TRP A 215 -15.48 -6.96 0.44
C TRP A 215 -15.88 -5.69 1.18
N TYR A 216 -15.32 -4.53 0.80
CA TYR A 216 -15.72 -3.25 1.35
C TYR A 216 -17.20 -2.96 1.09
N GLN A 217 -17.70 -3.17 -0.12
CA GLN A 217 -19.11 -2.96 -0.46
C GLN A 217 -20.03 -3.87 0.37
N ARG A 218 -19.62 -5.12 0.61
CA ARG A 218 -20.34 -6.05 1.49
C ARG A 218 -20.37 -5.55 2.93
N ASN A 219 -19.23 -5.11 3.47
CA ASN A 219 -19.15 -4.55 4.82
C ASN A 219 -20.03 -3.31 4.95
N HIS A 220 -20.01 -2.42 3.97
CA HIS A 220 -20.84 -1.21 3.96
C HIS A 220 -22.35 -1.52 3.90
N ARG A 221 -22.76 -2.63 3.28
CA ARG A 221 -24.17 -3.06 3.27
C ARG A 221 -24.61 -3.67 4.61
N VAL A 222 -23.74 -4.44 5.25
CA VAL A 222 -24.07 -5.19 6.48
C VAL A 222 -23.86 -4.35 7.75
N HIS A 223 -22.80 -3.55 7.79
CA HIS A 223 -22.37 -2.74 8.94
C HIS A 223 -22.49 -1.24 8.67
N ARG A 224 -23.52 -0.83 7.93
CA ARG A 224 -23.65 0.55 7.42
C ARG A 224 -23.53 1.60 8.51
N GLU A 225 -24.30 1.47 9.59
CA GLU A 225 -24.31 2.43 10.71
C GLU A 225 -22.94 2.53 11.41
N GLU A 226 -22.25 1.41 11.55
CA GLU A 226 -20.92 1.36 12.15
C GLU A 226 -19.91 2.03 11.23
N VAL A 227 -19.86 1.65 9.94
CA VAL A 227 -18.96 2.23 8.94
C VAL A 227 -19.18 3.74 8.81
N ASP A 228 -20.43 4.20 8.72
CA ASP A 228 -20.77 5.62 8.61
C ASP A 228 -20.36 6.39 9.88
N ARG A 229 -20.57 5.81 11.07
CA ARG A 229 -20.11 6.41 12.34
C ARG A 229 -18.58 6.52 12.39
N LEU A 230 -17.85 5.50 11.93
CA LEU A 230 -16.39 5.51 11.90
C LEU A 230 -15.85 6.56 10.92
N LEU A 231 -16.47 6.72 9.75
CA LEU A 231 -16.10 7.75 8.78
C LEU A 231 -16.47 9.16 9.28
N ALA A 232 -17.60 9.33 9.97
CA ALA A 232 -17.98 10.59 10.58
C ALA A 232 -17.00 10.99 11.70
N PHE A 233 -16.54 10.03 12.50
CA PHE A 233 -15.51 10.25 13.52
C PHE A 233 -14.19 10.71 12.90
N ALA A 234 -13.73 10.04 11.84
CA ALA A 234 -12.53 10.44 11.11
C ALA A 234 -12.65 11.87 10.53
N ARG A 235 -13.84 12.24 10.03
CA ARG A 235 -14.10 13.61 9.54
C ARG A 235 -14.03 14.66 10.64
N ALA A 236 -14.49 14.34 11.85
CA ALA A 236 -14.50 15.29 12.97
C ALA A 236 -13.09 15.61 13.49
N GLU A 237 -12.13 14.69 13.32
CA GLU A 237 -10.74 14.85 13.74
C GLU A 237 -9.80 15.32 12.62
N ASP A 238 -10.31 15.49 11.38
CA ASP A 238 -9.50 15.94 10.25
C ASP A 238 -9.18 17.45 10.39
N PRO A 239 -7.90 17.87 10.53
CA PRO A 239 -7.52 19.26 10.73
C PRO A 239 -7.78 20.17 9.52
N HIS A 240 -8.11 19.58 8.37
CA HIS A 240 -8.46 20.29 7.14
C HIS A 240 -9.99 20.40 7.01
N PRO A 241 -10.60 21.56 7.36
CA PRO A 241 -12.02 21.75 7.14
C PRO A 241 -12.27 21.75 5.63
N GLN A 242 -13.28 20.99 5.19
CA GLN A 242 -13.72 20.95 3.80
C GLN A 242 -13.96 22.39 3.30
N ARG A 243 -13.21 22.79 2.26
CA ARG A 243 -13.62 23.88 1.36
C ARG A 243 -14.60 23.35 0.32
#